data_AF-A0A016S272-F1
#
_entry.id   AF-A0A016S272-F1
#
_cell.length_a   1.000
_cell.length_b   1.000
_cell.length_c   1.000
_cell.angle_alpha   90.00
_cell.angle_beta   90.00
_cell.angle_gamma   90.00
#
_symmetry.space_group_name_H-M   'P 1'
#
loop_
_entity.id
_entity.type
_entity.pdbx_description
1 polymer ?
#
loop_
_entity_poly.entity_id
_entity_poly.type
_entity_poly.pdbx_seq_one_letter_code
_entity_poly.pdbx_strand_id
1 'polypeptide(L)'
;MTHDYFYGVEFQIIRVRCPAVKHFFIDDSSYVLLNDDCVILGGTADKNCWNTAVNPETAQRILHANQENVPALKSCEVISHHVGLRPGRSDVRLELERRLISGKKVSIVHNYGHGGSGVTLFWGCALDAVSLVWKALKENDTAKL
;
A
#
# COMPACT_ATOMS: atom_id res chain seq x y z
N MET A 1 -4.73 26.25 -3.83
CA MET A 1 -5.23 25.06 -4.55
C MET A 1 -4.13 24.01 -4.55
N THR A 2 -4.02 23.25 -3.48
CA THR A 2 -3.09 22.12 -3.39
C THR A 2 -3.63 21.03 -4.31
N HIS A 3 -2.85 20.62 -5.30
CA HIS A 3 -3.26 19.62 -6.27
C HIS A 3 -3.35 18.27 -5.55
N ASP A 4 -4.58 17.83 -5.37
CA ASP A 4 -4.97 16.54 -4.80
C ASP A 4 -4.64 15.41 -5.80
N TYR A 5 -3.35 15.14 -6.02
CA TYR A 5 -2.87 14.23 -7.07
C TYR A 5 -2.73 12.81 -6.53
N PHE A 6 -3.60 11.92 -7.01
CA PHE A 6 -3.49 10.47 -6.82
C PHE A 6 -2.58 9.90 -7.92
N TYR A 7 -1.62 9.05 -7.54
CA TYR A 7 -0.69 8.44 -8.48
C TYR A 7 -0.36 7.00 -8.10
N GLY A 8 -0.04 6.19 -9.12
CA GLY A 8 0.50 4.85 -8.93
C GLY A 8 1.94 4.92 -8.47
N VAL A 9 2.30 4.10 -7.49
CA VAL A 9 3.70 3.79 -7.19
C VAL A 9 3.88 2.30 -7.44
N GLU A 10 4.52 1.98 -8.56
CA GLU A 10 4.86 0.60 -8.89
C GLU A 10 5.79 0.02 -7.84
N PHE A 11 5.59 -1.26 -7.59
CA PHE A 11 6.54 -2.06 -6.83
C PHE A 11 6.58 -3.48 -7.35
N GLN A 12 7.78 -4.06 -7.33
CA GLN A 12 8.03 -5.45 -7.62
C GLN A 12 8.58 -6.14 -6.36
N ILE A 13 8.08 -7.34 -6.09
CA ILE A 13 8.55 -8.21 -5.01
C ILE A 13 8.80 -9.63 -5.52
N ILE A 14 9.58 -10.37 -4.74
CA ILE A 14 9.84 -11.80 -4.93
C ILE A 14 9.41 -12.52 -3.67
N ARG A 15 8.58 -13.55 -3.83
CA ARG A 15 8.27 -14.49 -2.75
C ARG A 15 9.29 -15.62 -2.81
N VAL A 16 9.96 -15.89 -1.70
CA VAL A 16 10.93 -16.99 -1.60
C VAL A 16 10.63 -17.89 -0.42
N ARG A 17 10.97 -19.17 -0.52
CA ARG A 17 11.00 -20.09 0.61
C ARG A 17 12.41 -20.10 1.19
N CYS A 18 12.56 -19.61 2.41
CA CYS A 18 13.84 -19.61 3.11
C CYS A 18 13.64 -19.80 4.62
N PRO A 19 13.52 -21.05 5.11
CA PRO A 19 13.28 -21.31 6.53
C PRO A 19 14.39 -20.81 7.46
N ALA A 20 15.60 -20.58 6.95
CA ALA A 20 16.74 -20.08 7.71
C ALA A 20 16.60 -18.60 8.11
N VAL A 21 15.80 -17.81 7.39
CA VAL A 21 15.59 -16.38 7.70
C VAL A 21 14.50 -16.26 8.77
N LYS A 22 14.86 -15.73 9.93
CA LYS A 22 14.00 -15.62 11.12
C LYS A 22 13.74 -14.20 11.59
N HIS A 23 14.39 -13.22 10.95
CA HIS A 23 14.26 -11.81 11.28
C HIS A 23 14.00 -11.03 9.99
N PHE A 24 13.26 -9.93 10.12
CA PHE A 24 13.14 -9.00 9.02
C PHE A 24 14.43 -8.19 8.86
N PHE A 25 14.65 -7.65 7.68
CA PHE A 25 15.71 -6.69 7.37
C PHE A 25 15.11 -5.56 6.53
N ILE A 26 15.49 -4.32 6.80
CA ILE A 26 15.07 -3.15 6.02
C ILE A 26 16.28 -2.21 5.95
N ASP A 27 16.62 -1.77 4.73
CA ASP A 27 17.50 -0.63 4.47
C ASP A 27 16.81 0.39 3.55
N ASP A 28 17.55 1.37 3.05
CA ASP A 28 17.03 2.45 2.19
C ASP A 28 16.45 1.99 0.86
N SER A 29 16.84 0.80 0.38
CA SER A 29 16.58 0.30 -0.97
C SER A 29 15.99 -1.11 -1.03
N SER A 30 16.09 -1.88 0.04
CA SER A 30 15.79 -3.30 0.09
C SER A 30 15.09 -3.65 1.40
N TYR A 31 14.18 -4.62 1.32
CA TYR A 31 13.57 -5.19 2.51
C TYR A 31 13.34 -6.69 2.35
N VAL A 32 13.54 -7.39 3.47
CA VAL A 32 13.27 -8.81 3.69
C VAL A 32 12.20 -8.87 4.77
N LEU A 33 10.95 -9.17 4.39
CA LEU A 33 9.84 -9.26 5.32
C LEU A 33 9.39 -10.70 5.46
N LEU A 34 9.22 -11.15 6.70
CA LEU A 34 8.68 -12.47 6.99
C LEU A 34 7.18 -12.46 6.73
N ASN A 35 6.70 -13.53 6.11
CA ASN A 35 5.28 -13.86 6.00
C ASN A 35 5.09 -15.31 6.50
N ASP A 36 3.86 -15.76 6.65
CA ASP A 36 3.54 -17.06 7.27
C ASP A 36 4.22 -18.24 6.54
N ASP A 37 4.08 -18.30 5.21
CA ASP A 37 4.57 -19.43 4.39
C ASP A 37 5.84 -19.12 3.59
N CYS A 38 6.31 -17.87 3.61
CA CYS A 38 7.37 -17.38 2.74
C CYS A 38 8.06 -16.12 3.30
N VAL A 39 9.13 -15.73 2.63
CA VAL A 39 9.82 -14.46 2.84
C VAL A 39 9.60 -13.58 1.61
N ILE A 40 9.28 -12.31 1.84
CA ILE A 40 9.07 -11.30 0.81
C ILE A 40 10.35 -10.49 0.66
N LEU A 41 10.91 -10.49 -0.56
CA LEU A 41 12.01 -9.63 -0.94
C LEU A 41 11.45 -8.49 -1.79
N GLY A 42 11.81 -7.26 -1.49
CA GLY A 42 11.44 -6.12 -2.32
C GLY A 42 12.51 -5.06 -2.40
N GLY A 43 12.16 -3.95 -3.06
CA GLY A 43 13.06 -2.80 -3.18
C GLY A 43 12.75 -1.81 -4.31
N THR A 44 11.52 -1.79 -4.85
CA THR A 44 11.11 -0.76 -5.82
C THR A 44 9.91 0.06 -5.35
N ALA A 45 9.88 1.31 -5.80
CA ALA A 45 8.86 2.30 -5.47
C ALA A 45 8.80 3.38 -6.56
N ASP A 46 8.50 2.98 -7.78
CA ASP A 46 8.57 3.87 -8.95
C ASP A 46 7.31 4.72 -9.06
N LYS A 47 7.44 6.00 -8.68
CA LYS A 47 6.33 6.97 -8.70
C LYS A 47 5.88 7.27 -10.14
N ASN A 48 4.57 7.37 -10.33
CA ASN A 48 3.91 7.58 -11.64
C ASN A 48 4.12 6.44 -12.65
N CYS A 49 4.70 5.31 -12.22
CA CYS A 49 4.74 4.11 -13.03
C CYS A 49 3.44 3.31 -12.80
N TRP A 50 2.78 2.94 -13.89
CA TRP A 50 1.51 2.18 -13.89
C TRP A 50 1.66 0.79 -14.51
N ASN A 51 2.90 0.42 -14.89
CA ASN A 51 3.17 -0.89 -15.47
C ASN A 51 3.07 -1.96 -14.37
N THR A 52 2.38 -3.05 -14.68
CA THR A 52 2.23 -4.20 -13.78
C THR A 52 2.87 -5.47 -14.32
N ALA A 53 3.62 -5.36 -15.43
CA ALA A 53 4.40 -6.46 -15.96
C ALA A 53 5.69 -6.64 -15.13
N VAL A 54 6.00 -7.90 -14.80
CA VAL A 54 7.25 -8.27 -14.14
C VAL A 54 8.43 -7.90 -15.05
N ASN A 55 9.40 -7.18 -14.50
CA ASN A 55 10.68 -6.91 -15.14
C ASN A 55 11.75 -7.90 -14.62
N PRO A 56 12.33 -8.77 -15.49
CA PRO A 56 13.36 -9.73 -15.10
C PRO A 56 14.64 -9.10 -14.53
N GLU A 57 15.07 -7.96 -15.07
CA GLU A 57 16.28 -7.25 -14.59
C GLU A 57 16.05 -6.70 -13.18
N THR A 58 14.87 -6.12 -12.93
CA THR A 58 14.45 -5.68 -11.59
C THR A 58 14.40 -6.86 -10.62
N ALA A 59 13.91 -8.02 -11.04
CA ALA A 59 13.86 -9.22 -10.20
C ALA A 59 15.27 -9.69 -9.81
N GLN A 60 16.20 -9.74 -10.76
CA GLN A 60 17.59 -10.10 -10.48
C GLN A 60 18.25 -9.12 -9.50
N ARG A 61 18.02 -7.81 -9.68
CA ARG A 61 18.55 -6.78 -8.77
C ARG A 61 17.99 -6.92 -7.35
N ILE A 62 16.68 -7.12 -7.20
CA ILE A 62 16.05 -7.32 -5.87
C ILE A 62 16.65 -8.55 -5.20
N LEU A 63 16.75 -9.68 -5.92
CA LEU A 63 17.29 -10.91 -5.35
C LEU A 63 18.75 -10.74 -4.90
N HIS A 64 19.59 -10.17 -5.76
CA HIS A 64 21.01 -9.96 -5.49
C HIS A 64 21.22 -9.06 -4.26
N ALA A 65 20.60 -7.87 -4.23
CA ALA A 65 20.77 -6.93 -3.13
C ALA A 65 20.32 -7.55 -1.78
N ASN A 66 19.19 -8.27 -1.77
CA ASN A 66 18.73 -8.93 -0.55
C ASN A 66 19.66 -10.08 -0.13
N GLN A 67 20.27 -10.82 -1.07
CA GLN A 67 21.26 -11.87 -0.77
C GLN A 67 22.59 -11.32 -0.23
N GLU A 68 22.96 -10.09 -0.57
CA GLU A 68 24.11 -9.41 0.03
C GLU A 68 23.82 -9.01 1.48
N ASN A 69 22.63 -8.45 1.74
CA ASN A 69 22.20 -8.04 3.07
C ASN A 69 21.92 -9.22 4.01
N VAL A 70 21.32 -10.29 3.50
CA VAL A 70 20.95 -11.49 4.27
C VAL A 70 21.50 -12.73 3.56
N PRO A 71 22.76 -13.15 3.85
CA PRO A 71 23.43 -14.23 3.13
C PRO A 71 22.70 -15.58 3.12
N ALA A 72 21.85 -15.85 4.12
CA ALA A 72 21.01 -17.05 4.16
C ALA A 72 20.05 -17.17 2.95
N LEU A 73 19.73 -16.05 2.28
CA LEU A 73 18.90 -16.03 1.07
C LEU A 73 19.62 -16.62 -0.16
N LYS A 74 20.93 -16.86 -0.12
CA LYS A 74 21.67 -17.46 -1.25
C LYS A 74 21.20 -18.87 -1.58
N SER A 75 20.62 -19.58 -0.62
CA SER A 75 20.05 -20.93 -0.79
C SER A 75 18.52 -20.95 -0.78
N CYS A 76 17.86 -19.81 -0.99
CA CYS A 76 16.39 -19.76 -1.01
C CYS A 76 15.82 -20.28 -2.35
N GLU A 77 14.61 -20.85 -2.28
CA GLU A 77 13.83 -21.22 -3.45
C GLU A 77 12.92 -20.05 -3.83
N VAL A 78 12.99 -19.59 -5.08
CA VAL A 78 12.06 -18.57 -5.59
C VAL A 78 10.71 -19.22 -5.88
N ILE A 79 9.66 -18.70 -5.24
CA ILE A 79 8.28 -19.20 -5.41
C ILE A 79 7.58 -18.45 -6.54
N SER A 80 7.65 -17.12 -6.53
CA SER A 80 6.95 -16.27 -7.50
C SER A 80 7.44 -14.82 -7.51
N HIS A 81 7.13 -14.12 -8.60
CA HIS A 81 7.36 -12.68 -8.77
C HIS A 81 6.02 -11.96 -8.86
N HIS A 82 5.91 -10.79 -8.23
CA HIS A 82 4.67 -10.00 -8.23
C HIS A 82 5.00 -8.53 -8.45
N VAL A 83 4.14 -7.86 -9.21
CA VAL A 83 4.15 -6.41 -9.37
C VAL A 83 2.80 -5.85 -8.93
N GLY A 84 2.81 -4.72 -8.23
CA GLY A 84 1.60 -4.04 -7.80
C GLY A 84 1.75 -2.53 -7.82
N LEU A 85 0.65 -1.84 -7.51
CA LEU A 85 0.58 -0.39 -7.45
C LEU A 85 0.15 0.03 -6.04
N ARG A 86 0.99 0.79 -5.35
CA ARG A 86 0.59 1.45 -4.09
C ARG A 86 -0.22 2.70 -4.45
N PRO A 87 -1.34 2.99 -3.76
CA PRO A 87 -2.16 4.17 -3.99
C PRO A 87 -1.48 5.42 -3.42
N GLY A 88 -0.59 6.03 -4.19
CA GLY A 88 0.20 7.20 -3.79
C GLY A 88 -0.62 8.49 -3.77
N ARG A 89 -0.40 9.29 -2.72
CA ARG A 89 -0.92 10.65 -2.53
C ARG A 89 0.06 11.40 -1.60
N SER A 90 0.02 12.73 -1.55
CA SER A 90 0.82 13.48 -0.57
C SER A 90 0.41 13.15 0.87
N ASP A 91 -0.90 13.01 1.08
CA ASP A 91 -1.53 12.74 2.37
C ASP A 91 -2.67 11.73 2.18
N VAL A 92 -3.03 10.95 3.21
CA VAL A 92 -4.23 10.11 3.17
C VAL A 92 -5.47 11.00 2.98
N ARG A 93 -6.39 10.62 2.08
CA ARG A 93 -7.68 11.30 1.95
C ARG A 93 -8.68 10.62 2.86
N LEU A 94 -8.93 11.25 4.00
CA LEU A 94 -9.88 10.80 5.00
C LEU A 94 -10.78 11.96 5.42
N GLU A 95 -11.85 12.18 4.68
CA GLU A 95 -12.72 13.35 4.84
C GLU A 95 -14.16 13.08 4.40
N LEU A 96 -15.09 13.89 4.91
CA LEU A 96 -16.49 13.90 4.51
C LEU A 96 -16.72 14.98 3.46
N GLU A 97 -17.09 14.57 2.24
CA GLU A 97 -17.50 15.47 1.17
C GLU A 97 -19.03 15.42 0.98
N ARG A 98 -19.64 16.59 0.77
CA ARG A 98 -21.07 16.71 0.42
C ARG A 98 -21.20 17.08 -1.05
N ARG A 99 -21.95 16.30 -1.82
CA ARG A 99 -22.19 16.56 -3.26
C ARG A 99 -23.67 16.54 -3.59
N LEU A 100 -24.06 17.31 -4.60
CA LEU A 100 -25.35 17.19 -5.24
C LEU A 100 -25.21 16.25 -6.44
N ILE A 101 -25.80 15.06 -6.38
CA ILE A 101 -25.75 14.06 -7.46
C ILE A 101 -27.18 13.80 -7.91
N SER A 102 -27.48 14.13 -9.17
CA SER A 102 -28.83 14.01 -9.76
C SER A 102 -29.92 14.64 -8.89
N GLY A 103 -29.66 15.85 -8.37
CA GLY A 103 -30.59 16.60 -7.52
C GLY A 103 -30.69 16.12 -6.06
N LYS A 104 -29.98 15.06 -5.67
CA LYS A 104 -29.97 14.54 -4.29
C LYS A 104 -28.70 14.94 -3.56
N LYS A 105 -28.82 15.39 -2.32
CA LYS A 105 -27.66 15.61 -1.44
C LYS A 105 -27.10 14.25 -1.02
N VAL A 106 -25.86 13.99 -1.41
CA VAL A 106 -25.12 12.75 -1.12
C VAL A 106 -23.91 13.08 -0.27
N SER A 107 -23.61 12.17 0.66
CA SER A 107 -22.51 12.28 1.61
C SER A 107 -21.50 11.20 1.25
N ILE A 108 -20.26 11.59 1.02
CA ILE A 108 -19.19 10.70 0.58
C ILE A 108 -18.09 10.78 1.63
N VAL A 109 -17.75 9.64 2.25
CA VAL A 109 -16.57 9.54 3.11
C VAL A 109 -15.46 8.94 2.28
N HIS A 110 -14.42 9.73 2.02
CA HIS A 110 -13.21 9.27 1.36
C HIS A 110 -12.31 8.58 2.36
N ASN A 111 -11.64 7.49 1.96
CA ASN A 111 -10.64 6.79 2.76
C ASN A 111 -9.64 6.08 1.82
N TYR A 112 -8.72 6.84 1.21
CA TYR A 112 -7.77 6.32 0.23
C TYR A 112 -6.43 7.09 0.22
N GLY A 113 -5.46 6.63 -0.58
CA GLY A 113 -4.17 7.33 -0.74
C GLY A 113 -3.12 6.96 0.32
N HIS A 114 -3.18 5.72 0.83
CA HIS A 114 -2.32 5.26 1.93
C HIS A 114 -0.88 4.91 1.52
N GLY A 115 -0.53 5.00 0.23
CA GLY A 115 0.78 4.62 -0.28
C GLY A 115 1.17 3.21 0.15
N GLY A 116 2.42 3.04 0.62
CA GLY A 116 2.93 1.76 1.13
C GLY A 116 2.52 1.42 2.56
N SER A 117 1.85 2.33 3.27
CA SER A 117 1.57 2.21 4.71
C SER A 117 0.13 1.79 5.02
N GLY A 118 -0.63 1.35 4.01
CA GLY A 118 -2.05 0.98 4.17
C GLY A 118 -2.30 -0.04 5.28
N VAL A 119 -1.52 -1.14 5.32
CA VAL A 119 -1.64 -2.18 6.35
C VAL A 119 -1.20 -1.69 7.74
N THR A 120 -0.34 -0.69 7.81
CA THR A 120 0.07 -0.10 9.10
C THR A 120 -1.01 0.83 9.65
N LEU A 121 -1.71 1.56 8.77
CA LEU A 121 -2.63 2.65 9.13
C LEU A 121 -4.11 2.25 9.16
N PHE A 122 -4.49 1.12 8.52
CA PHE A 122 -5.89 0.84 8.19
C PHE A 122 -6.84 0.91 9.38
N TRP A 123 -6.42 0.45 10.57
CA TRP A 123 -7.31 0.40 11.72
C TRP A 123 -7.69 1.80 12.21
N GLY A 124 -6.71 2.70 12.35
CA GLY A 124 -6.97 4.09 12.71
C GLY A 124 -7.82 4.80 11.66
N CYS A 125 -7.46 4.64 10.38
CA CYS A 125 -8.23 5.23 9.28
C CYS A 125 -9.67 4.70 9.22
N ALA A 126 -9.90 3.44 9.58
CA ALA A 126 -11.25 2.87 9.65
C ALA A 126 -12.08 3.49 10.79
N LEU A 127 -11.51 3.68 11.98
CA LEU A 127 -12.19 4.32 13.11
C LEU A 127 -12.60 5.77 12.80
N ASP A 128 -11.71 6.51 12.16
CA ASP A 128 -11.96 7.88 11.72
C ASP A 128 -13.02 7.93 10.61
N ALA A 129 -12.96 7.02 9.63
CA ALA A 129 -13.99 6.90 8.61
C ALA A 129 -15.37 6.63 9.21
N VAL A 130 -15.46 5.71 10.19
CA VAL A 130 -16.71 5.41 10.91
C VAL A 130 -17.23 6.65 11.64
N SER A 131 -16.34 7.43 12.27
CA SER A 131 -16.71 8.68 12.94
C SER A 131 -17.30 9.71 11.97
N LEU A 132 -16.74 9.82 10.76
CA LEU A 132 -17.27 10.68 9.70
C LEU A 132 -18.63 10.20 9.18
N VAL A 133 -18.83 8.88 9.05
CA VAL A 133 -20.13 8.30 8.70
C VAL A 133 -21.18 8.63 9.76
N TRP A 134 -20.86 8.46 11.04
CA TRP A 134 -21.78 8.81 12.13
C TRP A 134 -22.15 10.28 12.14
N LYS A 135 -21.18 11.17 11.93
CA LYS A 135 -21.44 12.61 11.76
C LYS A 135 -22.41 12.85 10.59
N ALA A 136 -22.18 12.19 9.45
CA ALA A 136 -23.02 12.35 8.28
C ALA A 136 -24.46 11.88 8.51
N LEU A 137 -24.67 10.79 9.26
CA LEU A 137 -25.99 10.27 9.61
C LEU A 137 -26.74 11.17 10.59
N LYS A 138 -26.10 11.60 11.68
CA LYS A 138 -26.74 12.46 12.70
C LYS A 138 -27.27 13.77 12.11
N GLU A 139 -26.47 14.40 11.24
CA GLU A 139 -26.86 15.65 10.59
C GLU A 139 -28.09 15.48 9.68
N ASN A 140 -28.26 14.31 9.04
CA ASN A 140 -29.41 14.01 8.20
C ASN A 140 -30.69 13.76 9.01
N ASP A 141 -30.58 13.23 10.23
CA ASP A 141 -31.72 13.03 11.12
C ASP A 141 -32.23 14.35 11.71
N THR A 142 -31.33 15.29 12.01
CA THR A 142 -31.71 16.65 12.43
C THR A 142 -32.31 17.51 11.32
N ALA A 143 -32.06 17.19 10.05
CA ALA A 143 -32.60 17.93 8.90
C ALA A 143 -34.06 17.57 8.55
N LYS A 144 -34.69 16.67 9.32
CA LYS A 144 -36.09 16.22 9.15
C LYS A 144 -37.08 16.84 10.14
N LEU A 145 -36.66 17.82 10.95
CA LEU A 145 -37.50 18.64 11.84
C LEU A 145 -37.63 20.06 11.28
#